data_AF-A0A1D2VFG7-F1
#
_entry.id   AF-A0A1D2VFG7-F1
#
_cell.length_a   1.000
_cell.length_b   1.000
_cell.length_c   1.000
_cell.angle_alpha   90.00
_cell.angle_beta   90.00
_cell.angle_gamma   90.00
#
_symmetry.space_group_name_H-M   'P 1'
#
loop_
_entity.id
_entity.type
_entity.pdbx_description
1 polymer ?
#
loop_
_entity_poly.entity_id
_entity_poly.type
_entity_poly.pdbx_seq_one_letter_code
_entity_poly.pdbx_strand_id
1 'polypeptide(L)'
;MADLADKPRSELSELELQQLEEYEFSNGPMSLLKEAVETHSPVIISCRNNHKLIARIKAFDRHTNMVLENVKELWTEIPRNSHGKKLKPISKERFVSKMFLRGDSVIVVFKAPVV
;
A
#
# COMPACT_ATOMS: atom_id res chain seq x y z
N MET A 1 23.88 8.98 -10.93
CA MET A 1 22.90 8.32 -10.03
C MET A 1 22.39 7.02 -10.64
N ALA A 2 22.06 6.99 -11.93
CA ALA A 2 21.86 5.73 -12.66
C ALA A 2 23.10 4.81 -12.55
N ASP A 3 24.31 5.39 -12.51
CA ASP A 3 25.58 4.65 -12.36
C ASP A 3 25.74 3.94 -11.00
N LEU A 4 24.91 4.26 -10.00
CA LEU A 4 24.86 3.54 -8.72
C LEU A 4 23.91 2.35 -8.74
N ALA A 5 22.95 2.32 -9.68
CA ALA A 5 21.98 1.24 -9.81
C ALA A 5 22.58 -0.01 -10.45
N ASP A 6 23.59 0.16 -11.31
CA ASP A 6 24.29 -0.94 -11.99
C ASP A 6 25.36 -1.60 -11.11
N LYS A 7 25.72 -1.00 -9.98
CA LYS A 7 26.69 -1.55 -9.02
C LYS A 7 26.01 -2.51 -8.04
N PRO A 8 26.68 -3.60 -7.64
CA PRO A 8 26.13 -4.49 -6.63
C PRO A 8 25.98 -3.76 -5.28
N ARG A 9 24.82 -3.92 -4.63
CA ARG A 9 24.51 -3.25 -3.36
C ARG A 9 25.52 -3.55 -2.22
N SER A 10 26.27 -4.65 -2.32
CA SER A 10 27.30 -5.03 -1.36
C SER A 10 28.56 -4.15 -1.39
N GLU A 11 28.79 -3.43 -2.49
CA GLU A 11 29.99 -2.59 -2.68
C GLU A 11 29.74 -1.11 -2.38
N LEU A 12 28.49 -0.73 -2.12
CA LEU A 12 28.08 0.63 -1.85
C LEU A 12 28.27 0.98 -0.37
N SER A 13 28.70 2.20 -0.09
CA SER A 13 28.68 2.76 1.27
C SER A 13 27.25 3.00 1.76
N GLU A 14 27.06 3.14 3.08
CA GLU A 14 25.73 3.41 3.66
C GLU A 14 25.07 4.68 3.09
N LEU A 15 25.88 5.70 2.82
CA LEU A 15 25.41 6.98 2.29
C LEU A 15 24.97 6.86 0.82
N GLU A 16 25.70 6.08 0.02
CA GLU A 16 25.31 5.78 -1.36
C GLU A 16 24.06 4.90 -1.41
N LEU A 17 23.88 3.97 -0.46
CA LEU A 17 22.67 3.16 -0.36
C LEU A 17 21.43 4.00 -0.05
N GLN A 18 21.53 4.99 0.84
CA GLN A 18 20.43 5.91 1.13
C GLN A 18 20.08 6.76 -0.09
N GLN A 19 21.09 7.28 -0.79
CA GLN A 19 20.89 8.04 -2.02
C GLN A 19 20.24 7.20 -3.12
N LEU A 20 20.65 5.94 -3.25
CA LEU A 20 20.06 5.00 -4.20
C LEU A 20 18.59 4.71 -3.86
N GLU A 21 18.27 4.49 -2.58
CA GLU A 21 16.89 4.25 -2.11
C GLU A 21 15.99 5.46 -2.38
N GLU A 22 16.46 6.68 -2.09
CA GLU A 22 15.71 7.91 -2.38
C GLU A 22 15.49 8.12 -3.89
N TYR A 23 16.49 7.76 -4.69
CA TYR A 23 16.38 7.77 -6.14
C TYR A 23 15.37 6.73 -6.66
N GLU A 24 15.41 5.50 -6.14
CA GLU A 24 14.46 4.41 -6.44
C GLU A 24 13.03 4.80 -6.03
N PHE A 25 12.85 5.51 -4.92
CA PHE A 25 11.54 6.02 -4.50
C PHE A 25 11.02 7.14 -5.39
N SER A 26 11.89 7.95 -5.99
CA SER A 26 11.47 9.09 -6.80
C SER A 26 11.27 8.73 -8.27
N ASN A 27 12.10 7.84 -8.82
CA ASN A 27 12.13 7.50 -10.25
C ASN A 27 11.67 6.07 -10.54
N GLY A 28 11.40 5.27 -9.52
CA GLY A 28 10.96 3.88 -9.66
C GLY A 28 9.45 3.69 -9.52
N PRO A 29 8.99 2.43 -9.42
CA PRO A 29 7.56 2.10 -9.28
C PRO A 29 6.95 2.61 -7.97
N MET A 30 7.77 2.86 -6.94
CA MET A 30 7.35 3.40 -5.65
C MET A 30 7.07 4.91 -5.69
N SER A 31 7.39 5.59 -6.80
CA SER A 31 7.09 7.02 -7.02
C SER A 31 5.60 7.33 -6.87
N LEU A 32 4.73 6.39 -7.23
CA LEU A 32 3.27 6.50 -7.01
C LEU A 32 2.93 6.72 -5.53
N LEU A 33 3.61 6.02 -4.62
CA LEU A 33 3.38 6.14 -3.18
C LEU A 33 3.99 7.42 -2.63
N LYS A 34 5.16 7.82 -3.13
CA LYS A 34 5.80 9.09 -2.77
C LYS A 34 4.89 10.26 -3.15
N GLU A 35 4.41 10.28 -4.38
CA GLU A 35 3.46 11.29 -4.86
C GLU A 35 2.17 11.26 -4.03
N ALA A 36 1.65 10.07 -3.67
CA ALA A 36 0.45 9.96 -2.85
C ALA A 36 0.62 10.54 -1.43
N VAL A 37 1.82 10.38 -0.83
CA VAL A 37 2.16 10.99 0.47
C VAL A 37 2.26 12.51 0.36
N GLU A 38 2.96 13.03 -0.65
CA GLU A 38 3.18 14.47 -0.86
C GLU A 38 1.87 15.21 -1.19
N THR A 39 1.05 14.63 -2.07
CA THR A 39 -0.25 15.21 -2.46
C THR A 39 -1.35 14.97 -1.43
N HIS A 40 -1.07 14.15 -0.40
CA HIS A 40 -2.06 13.60 0.51
C HIS A 40 -3.26 12.97 -0.20
N SER A 41 -3.07 12.43 -1.41
CA SER A 41 -4.17 11.88 -2.21
C SER A 41 -4.69 10.55 -1.64
N PRO A 42 -5.98 10.25 -1.78
CA PRO A 42 -6.52 8.97 -1.35
C PRO A 42 -6.01 7.85 -2.26
N VAL A 43 -5.66 6.72 -1.65
CA VAL A 43 -5.24 5.50 -2.33
C VAL A 43 -6.21 4.36 -2.04
N ILE A 44 -6.33 3.45 -3.00
CA ILE A 44 -7.06 2.20 -2.87
C ILE A 44 -6.05 1.06 -2.86
N ILE A 45 -6.05 0.24 -1.82
CA ILE A 45 -5.12 -0.86 -1.61
C ILE A 45 -5.90 -2.17 -1.61
N SER A 46 -5.52 -3.10 -2.49
CA SER A 46 -6.06 -4.46 -2.46
C SER A 46 -5.17 -5.39 -1.66
N CYS A 47 -5.73 -5.95 -0.59
CA CYS A 47 -5.02 -6.85 0.32
C CYS A 47 -5.21 -8.33 -0.07
N ARG A 48 -4.30 -9.17 0.41
CA ARG A 48 -4.26 -10.63 0.15
C ARG A 48 -5.43 -11.40 0.74
N ASN A 49 -6.03 -10.89 1.81
CA ASN A 49 -7.28 -11.42 2.39
C ASN A 49 -8.54 -11.01 1.60
N ASN A 50 -8.38 -10.45 0.40
CA ASN A 50 -9.44 -9.90 -0.45
C ASN A 50 -10.16 -8.66 0.13
N HIS A 51 -9.66 -8.07 1.21
CA HIS A 51 -10.17 -6.78 1.69
C HIS A 51 -9.61 -5.65 0.81
N LYS A 52 -10.38 -4.57 0.70
CA LYS A 52 -9.99 -3.35 -0.01
C LYS A 52 -9.92 -2.21 1.00
N LEU A 53 -8.80 -1.50 1.04
CA LEU A 53 -8.61 -0.35 1.92
C LEU A 53 -8.65 0.91 1.08
N ILE A 54 -9.45 1.88 1.49
CA ILE A 54 -9.39 3.25 0.99
C ILE A 54 -8.77 4.08 2.10
N ALA A 55 -7.62 4.69 1.86
CA ALA A 55 -6.85 5.35 2.90
C ALA A 55 -6.01 6.50 2.36
N ARG A 56 -5.43 7.30 3.25
CA ARG A 56 -4.34 8.21 2.91
C ARG A 56 -3.05 7.67 3.50
N ILE A 57 -1.98 7.68 2.72
CA ILE A 57 -0.67 7.22 3.18
C ILE A 57 0.02 8.37 3.88
N LYS A 58 0.51 8.13 5.10
CA LYS A 58 1.30 9.11 5.86
C LYS A 58 2.80 8.86 5.71
N ALA A 59 3.20 7.59 5.65
CA ALA A 59 4.57 7.15 5.41
C ALA A 59 4.57 5.75 4.79
N PHE A 60 5.64 5.42 4.06
CA PHE A 60 5.89 4.09 3.53
C PHE A 60 7.39 3.74 3.61
N ASP A 61 7.74 2.47 3.39
CA ASP A 61 9.12 2.01 3.30
C ASP A 61 9.39 1.15 2.05
N ARG A 62 10.64 0.70 1.90
CA ARG A 62 11.08 -0.21 0.81
C ARG A 62 10.37 -1.56 0.75
N HIS A 63 9.76 -2.00 1.85
CA HIS A 63 9.01 -3.26 1.89
C HIS A 63 7.53 -3.04 1.63
N THR A 64 7.11 -1.84 1.24
CA THR A 64 5.71 -1.43 1.10
C THR A 64 4.92 -1.53 2.41
N ASN A 65 5.59 -1.51 3.57
CA ASN A 65 4.89 -1.25 4.83
C ASN A 65 4.40 0.20 4.80
N MET A 66 3.19 0.44 5.30
CA MET A 66 2.55 1.75 5.22
C MET A 66 1.93 2.15 6.55
N VAL A 67 2.10 3.42 6.90
CA VAL A 67 1.30 4.07 7.94
C VAL A 67 0.14 4.77 7.25
N LEU A 68 -1.07 4.35 7.55
CA LEU A 68 -2.30 4.80 6.93
C LEU A 68 -3.13 5.63 7.93
N GLU A 69 -3.79 6.66 7.41
CA GLU A 69 -4.74 7.48 8.14
C GLU A 69 -6.12 7.46 7.46
N ASN A 70 -7.18 7.60 8.26
CA ASN A 70 -8.57 7.63 7.81
C ASN A 70 -8.92 6.41 6.94
N VAL A 71 -8.59 5.21 7.42
CA VAL A 71 -8.74 3.97 6.68
C VAL A 71 -10.19 3.53 6.69
N LYS A 72 -10.75 3.37 5.49
CA LYS A 72 -12.02 2.68 5.26
C LYS A 72 -11.73 1.31 4.67
N GLU A 73 -11.98 0.27 5.46
CA GLU A 73 -11.83 -1.11 5.04
C GLU A 73 -13.16 -1.67 4.54
N LEU A 74 -13.13 -2.32 3.39
CA LEU A 74 -14.26 -2.87 2.67
C LEU A 74 -14.02 -4.36 2.41
N TRP A 75 -14.97 -5.20 2.80
CA TRP A 75 -14.95 -6.63 2.50
C TRP A 75 -16.34 -7.18 2.28
N THR A 76 -16.41 -8.35 1.66
CA THR A 76 -17.68 -9.04 1.40
C THR A 76 -17.68 -10.36 2.15
N GLU A 77 -18.68 -10.54 3.01
CA GLU A 77 -18.93 -11.82 3.66
C GLU A 77 -20.02 -12.59 2.91
N ILE A 78 -19.82 -13.89 2.76
CA ILE A 78 -20.82 -14.79 2.19
C ILE A 78 -21.32 -15.67 3.33
N PRO A 79 -22.42 -15.29 4.01
CA PRO A 79 -22.95 -16.08 5.09
C PRO A 79 -23.40 -17.45 4.58
N ARG A 80 -23.34 -18.45 5.45
CA ARG A 80 -23.86 -19.79 5.18
C ARG A 80 -25.04 -20.05 6.11
N ASN A 81 -26.12 -20.63 5.57
CA ASN A 81 -27.26 -21.03 6.38
C ASN A 81 -26.93 -22.30 7.20
N SER A 82 -27.85 -22.70 8.10
CA SER A 82 -27.72 -23.92 8.90
C SER A 82 -27.62 -25.21 8.07
N HIS A 83 -27.96 -25.16 6.77
CA HIS A 83 -27.84 -26.25 5.80
C HIS A 83 -26.60 -26.10 4.87
N GLY A 84 -25.67 -25.20 5.19
CA GLY A 84 -24.43 -24.99 4.44
C GLY A 84 -24.55 -24.29 3.08
N LYS A 85 -25.75 -23.89 2.64
CA LYS A 85 -25.94 -23.14 1.39
C LYS A 85 -25.44 -21.70 1.54
N LYS A 86 -24.71 -21.23 0.53
CA LYS A 86 -24.24 -19.84 0.43
C LYS A 86 -25.44 -18.90 0.25
N LEU A 87 -25.54 -17.91 1.11
CA LEU A 87 -26.53 -16.84 1.03
C LEU A 87 -26.02 -15.68 0.15
N LYS A 88 -26.85 -14.66 -0.02
CA LYS A 88 -26.47 -13.44 -0.74
C LYS A 88 -25.23 -12.80 -0.09
N PRO A 89 -24.23 -12.36 -0.88
CA PRO A 89 -23.07 -11.66 -0.36
C PRO A 89 -23.48 -10.36 0.35
N ILE A 90 -22.91 -10.12 1.53
CA ILE A 90 -23.14 -8.93 2.34
C ILE A 90 -21.86 -8.10 2.32
N SER A 91 -21.95 -6.86 1.85
CA SER A 91 -20.85 -5.90 1.94
C SER A 91 -20.78 -5.33 3.35
N LYS A 92 -19.59 -5.40 3.95
CA LYS A 92 -19.30 -4.80 5.26
C LYS A 92 -18.21 -3.75 5.10
N GLU A 93 -18.29 -2.76 5.98
CA GLU A 93 -17.28 -1.72 6.07
C GLU A 93 -16.88 -1.44 7.52
N ARG A 94 -15.63 -1.03 7.70
CA ARG A 94 -15.08 -0.58 8.99
C ARG A 94 -14.25 0.67 8.77
N PHE A 95 -14.32 1.59 9.73
CA PHE A 95 -13.46 2.76 9.78
C PHE A 95 -12.39 2.61 10.87
N VAL A 96 -11.15 2.95 10.54
CA VAL A 96 -10.01 2.95 11.45
C VAL A 96 -9.22 4.25 11.27
N SER A 97 -9.09 5.04 12.34
CA SER A 97 -8.46 6.37 12.25
C SER A 97 -6.98 6.32 11.87
N LYS A 98 -6.23 5.38 12.44
CA LYS A 98 -4.81 5.15 12.16
C LYS A 98 -4.52 3.65 12.11
N MET A 99 -3.80 3.20 11.10
CA MET A 99 -3.48 1.79 10.91
C MET A 99 -2.06 1.64 10.38
N PHE A 100 -1.32 0.67 10.93
CA PHE A 100 -0.10 0.18 10.31
C PHE A 100 -0.45 -1.03 9.43
N LEU A 101 -0.06 -0.98 8.16
CA LEU A 101 -0.23 -2.07 7.21
C LEU A 101 1.14 -2.64 6.84
N ARG A 102 1.28 -3.96 6.94
CA ARG A 102 2.48 -4.67 6.51
C ARG A 102 2.43 -4.92 5.00
N GLY A 103 3.55 -4.72 4.31
CA GLY A 103 3.62 -4.74 2.85
C GLY A 103 3.46 -6.12 2.21
N ASP A 104 3.72 -7.19 2.94
CA ASP A 104 3.47 -8.57 2.48
C ASP A 104 1.99 -8.88 2.22
N SER A 105 1.10 -8.09 2.80
CA SER A 105 -0.35 -8.22 2.64
C SER A 105 -0.88 -7.46 1.44
N VAL A 106 -0.08 -6.57 0.83
CA VAL A 106 -0.48 -5.72 -0.31
C VAL A 106 -0.29 -6.48 -1.62
N ILE A 107 -1.29 -6.43 -2.50
CA ILE A 107 -1.19 -6.98 -3.87
C ILE A 107 -1.05 -5.85 -4.88
N VAL A 108 -1.97 -4.88 -4.84
CA VAL A 108 -2.02 -3.77 -5.81
C VAL A 108 -2.38 -2.49 -5.06
N VAL A 109 -1.73 -1.39 -5.43
CA VAL A 109 -2.06 -0.05 -4.96
C VAL A 109 -2.48 0.80 -6.15
N PHE A 110 -3.59 1.51 -6.00
CA PHE A 110 -4.12 2.43 -6.99
C PHE A 110 -4.22 3.83 -6.37
N LYS A 111 -3.62 4.83 -7.00
CA LYS A 111 -3.81 6.23 -6.62
C LYS A 111 -5.10 6.72 -7.26
N ALA A 112 -6.07 7.16 -6.45
CA ALA A 112 -7.31 7.68 -7.01
C ALA A 112 -7.03 9.01 -7.73
N PRO A 113 -7.63 9.26 -8.90
CA PRO A 113 -7.51 10.55 -9.57
C PRO A 113 -8.12 11.63 -8.69
N VAL A 114 -7.39 12.73 -8.52
CA VAL A 114 -7.93 13.94 -7.91
C VAL A 114 -8.75 14.61 -9.02
N VAL A 115 -10.07 14.64 -8.85
CA VAL A 115 -10.98 15.44 -9.70
C VAL A 115 -10.84 16.90 -9.32
#